data_AF-A0A9E4L4E9-F1
#
_entry.id   AF-A0A9E4L4E9-F1
#
_cell.length_a   1.000
_cell.length_b   1.000
_cell.length_c   1.000
_cell.angle_alpha   90.00
_cell.angle_beta   90.00
_cell.angle_gamma   90.00
#
_symmetry.space_group_name_H-M   'P 1'
#
loop_
_entity.id
_entity.type
_entity.pdbx_description
1 polymer ?
#
loop_
_entity_poly.entity_id
_entity_poly.type
_entity_poly.pdbx_seq_one_letter_code
_entity_poly.pdbx_strand_id
1 'polypeptide(L)' 'MTMTDTLIERNPDILGGTPVFAGTRVPVRMR' A
#
# COMPACT_ATOMS: atom_id res chain seq x y z
N MET A 1 0.19 -17.11 -13.98
CA MET A 1 -0.15 -15.70 -13.67
C MET A 1 1.00 -15.12 -12.89
N THR A 2 1.73 -14.16 -13.45
CA THR A 2 2.72 -13.39 -12.69
C THR A 2 1.98 -12.52 -11.68
N MET A 3 1.81 -13.05 -10.47
CA MET A 3 1.35 -12.29 -9.31
C MET A 3 2.39 -11.21 -9.06
N THR A 4 2.19 -10.03 -9.65
CA THR A 4 2.99 -8.86 -9.32
C THR A 4 2.37 -8.34 -8.03
N ASP A 5 2.63 -9.08 -6.95
CA ASP A 5 2.06 -8.81 -5.64
C ASP A 5 2.53 -7.42 -5.25
N THR A 6 1.59 -6.47 -5.30
CA THR A 6 1.95 -5.06 -5.28
C THR A 6 2.29 -4.72 -3.85
N LEU A 7 3.58 -4.75 -3.49
CA LEU A 7 4.04 -4.55 -2.10
C LEU A 7 3.50 -3.25 -1.46
N ILE A 8 3.24 -2.24 -2.29
CA ILE A 8 2.70 -0.95 -1.86
C ILE A 8 1.33 -0.72 -2.51
N GLU A 9 0.30 -0.62 -1.68
CA GLU A 9 -1.06 -0.29 -2.10
C GLU A 9 -1.29 1.23 -2.05
N ARG A 10 -1.97 1.77 -3.06
CA ARG A 10 -2.43 3.17 -3.13
C ARG A 10 -3.90 3.19 -3.53
N ASN A 11 -4.77 3.17 -2.52
CA ASN A 11 -6.21 3.17 -2.69
C ASN A 11 -6.80 4.40 -1.97
N PRO A 12 -7.57 5.28 -2.64
CA PRO A 12 -8.22 6.43 -2.00
C PRO A 12 -9.06 6.07 -0.77
N ASP A 13 -9.62 4.86 -0.74
CA ASP A 13 -10.45 4.36 0.36
C ASP A 13 -9.62 3.91 1.57
N ILE A 14 -8.30 3.74 1.42
CA ILE A 14 -7.37 3.31 2.47
C ILE A 14 -6.51 4.49 2.90
N LEU A 15 -6.71 4.97 4.13
CA LEU A 15 -5.98 6.10 4.73
C LEU A 15 -5.90 7.33 3.80
N GLY A 16 -6.98 7.61 3.06
CA GLY A 16 -7.08 8.75 2.15
C GLY A 16 -6.09 8.70 0.98
N GLY A 17 -5.71 7.50 0.53
CA GLY A 17 -4.74 7.32 -0.56
C GLY A 17 -3.27 7.37 -0.13
N THR A 18 -2.99 7.42 1.18
CA THR A 18 -1.62 7.33 1.70
C THR A 18 -1.04 5.96 1.32
N PRO A 19 0.17 5.89 0.73
CA PRO A 19 0.80 4.61 0.40
C PRO A 19 1.05 3.75 1.65
N VAL A 20 0.59 2.50 1.61
CA VAL A 20 0.73 1.52 2.70
C VAL A 20 1.33 0.22 2.18
N PHE A 21 1.92 -0.59 3.07
CA PHE A 21 2.25 -1.98 2.70
C PHE A 21 0.96 -2.76 2.46
N ALA A 22 0.88 -3.46 1.33
CA ALA A 22 -0.33 -4.19 0.94
C ALA A 22 -0.77 -5.20 2.01
N GLY A 23 -2.08 -5.31 2.21
CA GLY A 23 -2.67 -6.14 3.27
C GLY A 23 -2.52 -5.56 4.68
N THR A 24 -1.95 -4.36 4.83
CA THR A 24 -1.81 -3.68 6.11
C THR A 24 -2.37 -2.25 6.03
N ARG A 25 -2.47 -1.60 7.19
CA ARG A 25 -2.69 -0.13 7.27
C ARG A 25 -1.43 0.60 7.74
N VAL A 26 -0.25 0.02 7.51
CA VAL A 26 1.03 0.58 7.92
C VAL A 26 1.56 1.51 6.83
N PRO A 27 1.71 2.82 7.07
CA PRO A 27 2.21 3.76 6.07
C PRO A 27 3.68 3.50 5.73
N VAL A 28 4.03 3.72 4.46
CA VAL A 28 5.43 3.72 4.03
C VAL A 28 6.06 5.07 4.41
N ARG A 29 7.11 5.05 5.25
CA ARG A 29 7.90 6.25 5.59
C ARG A 29 9.39 5.97 5.42
N MET A 30 10.06 6.77 4.60
CA MET A 30 11.51 6.83 4.53
C MET A 30 11.94 8.02 5.40
N ARG A 31 12.43 7.76 6.61
CA ARG A 31 13.13 8.77 7.42
C ARG A 31 14.62 8.62 7.22
#